data_AF-A0A2V3W515-F1
#
_entry.id   AF-A0A2V3W515-F1
#
_cell.length_a   1.000
_cell.length_b   1.000
_cell.length_c   1.000
_cell.angle_alpha   90.00
_cell.angle_beta   90.00
_cell.angle_gamma   90.00
#
_symmetry.space_group_name_H-M   'P 1'
#
loop_
_entity.id
_entity.type
_entity.pdbx_description
1 polymer ?
#
loop_
_entity_poly.entity_id
_entity_poly.type
_entity_poly.pdbx_seq_one_letter_code
_entity_poly.pdbx_strand_id
1 'polypeptide(L)'
;MKKWIILLFVTVVIAGCQANDEDTTPETGETPSPVEEATLTLTTAIEEERYFEVNSLISDLEASDLTEEEQTEVKENASTQLIEAIDTVTSRFENDEMGVSTFNNTLKEFEAIELDGVPEKVTEIRTQHETLIASREAFRDGEKFMAIDYNAMAIDAFEQVSEDDSNYEAAQNYIAELSE
;
A
#
# COMPACT_ATOMS: atom_id res chain seq x y z
N MET A 1 -20.36 -23.72 -23.81
CA MET A 1 -20.96 -22.52 -23.18
C MET A 1 -21.55 -22.92 -21.85
N LYS A 2 -21.02 -22.37 -20.74
CA LYS A 2 -21.67 -22.15 -19.43
C LYS A 2 -20.54 -21.79 -18.42
N LYS A 3 -20.36 -20.49 -18.19
CA LYS A 3 -19.67 -19.95 -17.02
C LYS A 3 -20.77 -19.34 -16.15
N TRP A 4 -20.89 -19.76 -14.90
CA TRP A 4 -21.74 -19.10 -13.91
C TRP A 4 -20.82 -18.36 -12.95
N ILE A 5 -20.77 -17.04 -13.09
CA ILE A 5 -20.19 -16.11 -12.14
C ILE A 5 -21.32 -15.77 -11.16
N ILE A 6 -21.13 -16.11 -9.89
CA ILE A 6 -21.98 -15.61 -8.81
C ILE A 6 -21.30 -14.35 -8.29
N LEU A 7 -21.92 -13.21 -8.60
CA LEU A 7 -21.54 -11.87 -8.15
C LEU A 7 -22.40 -11.57 -6.93
N LEU A 8 -21.80 -11.52 -5.74
CA LEU A 8 -22.53 -11.23 -4.50
C LEU A 8 -22.58 -9.71 -4.31
N PHE A 9 -23.76 -9.16 -4.53
CA PHE A 9 -24.15 -7.80 -4.14
C PHE A 9 -24.30 -7.76 -2.61
N VAL A 10 -23.61 -6.81 -1.95
CA VAL A 10 -24.03 -6.33 -0.62
C VAL A 10 -24.48 -4.89 -0.77
N THR A 11 -25.80 -4.74 -0.86
CA THR A 11 -26.52 -3.48 -0.78
C THR A 11 -26.50 -2.95 0.65
N VAL A 12 -25.74 -1.88 0.88
CA VAL A 12 -25.90 -1.02 2.06
C VAL A 12 -27.20 -0.23 1.89
N VAL A 13 -28.24 -0.67 2.57
CA VAL A 13 -29.52 0.06 2.68
C VAL A 13 -29.38 1.09 3.80
N ILE A 14 -29.10 2.34 3.45
CA ILE A 14 -29.35 3.48 4.33
C ILE A 14 -30.77 3.94 4.05
N ALA A 15 -31.70 3.58 4.92
CA ALA A 15 -33.05 4.12 4.93
C ALA A 15 -33.34 4.76 6.29
N GLY A 16 -33.38 6.09 6.30
CA GLY A 16 -34.42 6.87 7.00
C GLY A 16 -34.26 7.15 8.50
N CYS A 17 -33.90 8.39 8.83
CA CYS A 17 -34.43 9.06 10.01
C CYS A 17 -35.94 9.28 9.85
N GLN A 18 -36.77 8.70 10.72
CA GLN A 18 -37.95 9.36 11.29
C GLN A 18 -38.37 8.65 12.59
N ALA A 19 -38.62 9.48 13.61
CA ALA A 19 -38.94 9.10 14.98
C ALA A 19 -40.34 8.49 15.14
N ASN A 20 -40.48 7.43 15.96
CA ASN A 20 -41.36 7.38 17.13
C ASN A 20 -41.19 6.06 17.89
N ASP A 21 -40.94 6.19 19.20
CA ASP A 21 -41.08 5.25 20.31
C ASP A 21 -41.49 3.79 20.03
N GLU A 22 -40.54 2.87 20.15
CA GLU A 22 -40.76 1.62 20.86
C GLU A 22 -39.43 1.15 21.48
N ASP A 23 -39.50 0.94 22.80
CA ASP A 23 -38.46 0.55 23.73
C ASP A 23 -37.77 -0.75 23.25
N THR A 24 -36.72 -0.59 22.45
CA THR A 24 -35.76 -1.64 22.15
C THR A 24 -34.48 -1.25 22.85
N THR A 25 -34.33 -1.67 24.11
CA THR A 25 -33.02 -1.84 24.73
C THR A 25 -32.12 -2.49 23.69
N PRO A 26 -31.04 -1.83 23.23
CA PRO A 26 -30.13 -2.47 22.31
C PRO A 26 -29.58 -3.70 23.04
N GLU A 27 -29.77 -4.87 22.42
CA GLU A 27 -29.18 -6.12 22.88
C GLU A 27 -27.72 -5.86 23.24
N THR A 28 -27.36 -6.28 24.44
CA THR A 28 -26.02 -6.31 24.99
C THR A 28 -25.03 -6.82 23.95
N GLY A 29 -24.27 -5.91 23.33
CA GLY A 29 -23.05 -6.28 22.63
C GLY A 29 -22.13 -6.92 23.65
N GLU A 30 -21.84 -8.22 23.49
CA GLU A 30 -20.79 -8.87 24.26
C GLU A 30 -19.51 -8.06 24.08
N THR A 31 -18.90 -7.66 25.21
CA THR A 31 -17.58 -7.04 25.16
C THR A 31 -16.62 -8.14 24.70
N PRO A 32 -15.86 -7.93 23.62
CA PRO A 32 -14.93 -8.94 23.13
C PRO A 32 -13.96 -9.33 24.25
N SER A 33 -13.61 -10.60 24.29
CA SER A 33 -12.55 -11.08 25.17
C SER A 33 -11.22 -10.40 24.81
N PRO A 34 -10.26 -10.31 25.75
CA PRO A 34 -8.96 -9.70 25.47
C PRO A 34 -8.22 -10.34 24.29
N VAL A 35 -8.39 -11.64 24.07
CA VAL A 35 -7.83 -12.36 22.91
C VAL A 35 -8.49 -11.90 21.60
N GLU A 36 -9.82 -11.79 21.58
CA GLU A 36 -10.57 -11.30 20.42
C GLU A 36 -10.23 -9.84 20.10
N GLU A 37 -10.05 -9.00 21.13
CA GLU A 37 -9.65 -7.60 20.96
C GLU A 37 -8.24 -7.47 20.36
N ALA A 38 -7.27 -8.24 20.86
CA ALA A 38 -5.92 -8.27 20.32
C ALA A 38 -5.90 -8.78 18.87
N THR A 39 -6.63 -9.87 18.60
CA THR A 39 -6.79 -10.44 17.26
C THR A 39 -7.41 -9.44 16.29
N LEU A 40 -8.49 -8.77 16.69
CA LEU A 40 -9.17 -7.77 15.88
C LEU A 40 -8.26 -6.57 15.57
N THR A 41 -7.50 -6.11 16.57
CA THR A 41 -6.58 -4.98 16.42
C THR A 41 -5.47 -5.29 15.40
N LEU A 42 -4.84 -6.46 15.51
CA LEU A 42 -3.82 -6.91 14.55
C LEU A 42 -4.42 -7.12 13.15
N THR A 43 -5.57 -7.79 13.06
CA THR A 43 -6.30 -8.01 11.80
C THR A 43 -6.58 -6.69 11.10
N THR A 44 -7.11 -5.71 11.85
CA THR A 44 -7.45 -4.39 11.32
C THR A 44 -6.20 -3.66 10.81
N ALA A 45 -5.09 -3.72 11.56
CA ALA A 45 -3.83 -3.14 11.09
C ALA A 45 -3.30 -3.80 9.80
N ILE A 46 -3.44 -5.12 9.66
CA ILE A 46 -3.03 -5.87 8.48
C ILE A 46 -3.93 -5.54 7.28
N GLU A 47 -5.26 -5.55 7.45
CA GLU A 47 -6.25 -5.23 6.43
C GLU A 47 -6.14 -3.79 5.93
N GLU A 48 -5.80 -2.86 6.81
CA GLU A 48 -5.58 -1.44 6.47
C GLU A 48 -4.15 -1.15 5.97
N GLU A 49 -3.38 -2.20 5.65
CA GLU A 49 -1.99 -2.13 5.14
C GLU A 49 -1.02 -1.34 6.05
N ARG A 50 -1.29 -1.28 7.36
CA ARG A 50 -0.44 -0.61 8.36
C ARG A 50 0.65 -1.52 8.92
N TYR A 51 1.43 -2.16 8.04
CA TYR A 51 2.42 -3.17 8.42
C TYR A 51 3.50 -2.65 9.38
N PHE A 52 3.86 -1.37 9.27
CA PHE A 52 4.83 -0.73 10.17
C PHE A 52 4.38 -0.71 11.65
N GLU A 53 3.08 -0.82 11.94
CA GLU A 53 2.52 -0.81 13.30
C GLU A 53 2.55 -2.21 13.95
N VAL A 54 2.65 -3.27 13.15
CA VAL A 54 2.46 -4.66 13.59
C VAL A 54 3.42 -5.06 14.71
N ASN A 55 4.71 -4.70 14.62
CA ASN A 55 5.67 -5.00 15.69
C ASN A 55 5.35 -4.27 17.01
N SER A 56 4.79 -3.06 16.94
CA SER A 56 4.34 -2.35 18.14
C SER A 56 3.16 -3.09 18.76
N LEU A 57 2.20 -3.52 17.95
CA LEU A 57 1.03 -4.28 18.41
C LEU A 57 1.42 -5.64 19.00
N ILE A 58 2.42 -6.31 18.43
CA ILE A 58 2.98 -7.55 19.00
C ILE A 58 3.66 -7.26 20.34
N SER A 59 4.41 -6.16 20.46
CA SER A 59 5.05 -5.77 21.72
C SER A 59 4.00 -5.45 22.80
N ASP A 60 2.90 -4.79 22.42
CA ASP A 60 1.78 -4.50 23.32
C ASP A 60 1.06 -5.79 23.74
N LEU A 61 0.92 -6.76 22.83
CA LEU A 61 0.40 -8.10 23.11
C LEU A 61 1.28 -8.84 24.14
N GLU A 62 2.60 -8.81 23.97
CA GLU A 62 3.56 -9.44 24.91
C GLU A 62 3.56 -8.80 26.30
N ALA A 63 3.24 -7.51 26.39
CA ALA A 63 3.12 -6.78 27.63
C ALA A 63 1.74 -6.91 28.31
N SER A 64 0.79 -7.59 27.67
CA SER A 64 -0.57 -7.77 28.17
C SER A 64 -0.67 -8.85 29.26
N ASP A 65 -1.85 -8.93 29.91
CA ASP A 65 -2.14 -9.95 30.92
C ASP A 65 -2.52 -11.32 30.32
N LEU A 66 -2.43 -11.48 29.00
CA LEU A 66 -2.71 -12.75 28.31
C LEU A 66 -1.67 -13.82 28.64
N THR A 67 -2.11 -15.06 28.69
CA THR A 67 -1.23 -16.21 28.85
C THR A 67 -0.36 -16.45 27.61
N GLU A 68 0.74 -17.18 27.76
CA GLU A 68 1.62 -17.54 26.62
C GLU A 68 0.86 -18.30 25.51
N GLU A 69 -0.11 -19.14 25.87
CA GLU A 69 -0.93 -19.90 24.92
C GLU A 69 -1.84 -18.97 24.10
N GLU A 70 -2.51 -18.02 24.77
CA GLU A 70 -3.35 -17.01 24.11
C GLU A 70 -2.51 -16.06 23.23
N GLN A 71 -1.35 -15.61 23.70
CA GLN A 71 -0.44 -14.79 22.89
C GLN A 71 0.04 -15.56 21.65
N THR A 72 0.30 -16.85 21.77
CA THR A 72 0.70 -17.71 20.65
C THR A 72 -0.42 -17.81 19.63
N GLU A 73 -1.66 -18.03 20.05
CA GLU A 73 -2.83 -18.08 19.17
C GLU A 73 -2.98 -16.78 18.35
N VAL A 74 -2.88 -15.62 19.00
CA VAL A 74 -2.97 -14.31 18.34
C VAL A 74 -1.82 -14.11 17.34
N LYS A 75 -0.59 -14.48 17.70
CA LYS A 75 0.59 -14.37 16.84
C LYS A 75 0.50 -15.30 15.62
N GLU A 76 0.07 -16.55 15.80
CA GLU A 76 -0.12 -17.51 14.70
C GLU A 76 -1.20 -17.04 13.72
N ASN A 77 -2.28 -16.45 14.24
CA ASN A 77 -3.32 -15.86 13.41
C ASN A 77 -2.77 -14.68 12.59
N ALA A 78 -2.02 -13.77 13.22
CA ALA A 78 -1.40 -12.64 12.55
C ALA A 78 -0.36 -13.09 11.49
N SER A 79 0.48 -14.08 11.78
CA SER A 79 1.42 -14.68 10.82
C SER A 79 0.72 -15.16 9.56
N THR A 80 -0.40 -15.88 9.73
CA THR A 80 -1.18 -16.42 8.61
C THR A 80 -1.69 -15.29 7.71
N GLN A 81 -2.30 -14.26 8.31
CA GLN A 81 -2.82 -13.12 7.56
C GLN A 81 -1.73 -12.31 6.86
N LEU A 82 -0.57 -12.13 7.49
CA LEU A 82 0.57 -11.43 6.88
C LEU A 82 1.13 -12.19 5.69
N ILE A 83 1.19 -13.52 5.75
CA ILE A 83 1.60 -14.35 4.61
C ILE A 83 0.61 -14.18 3.44
N GLU A 84 -0.69 -14.18 3.70
CA GLU A 84 -1.72 -13.91 2.69
C GLU A 84 -1.63 -12.48 2.12
N ALA A 85 -1.29 -11.51 2.97
CA ALA A 85 -1.05 -10.13 2.55
C ALA A 85 0.19 -10.02 1.63
N ILE A 86 1.28 -10.74 1.94
CA ILE A 86 2.45 -10.83 1.07
C ILE A 86 2.08 -11.40 -0.30
N ASP A 87 1.29 -12.46 -0.34
CA ASP A 87 0.81 -13.06 -1.60
C ASP A 87 -0.05 -12.08 -2.40
N THR A 88 -0.92 -11.32 -1.72
CA THR A 88 -1.76 -10.29 -2.34
C THR A 88 -0.94 -9.14 -2.92
N VAL A 89 0.03 -8.62 -2.17
CA VAL A 89 0.95 -7.57 -2.62
C VAL A 89 1.81 -8.05 -3.80
N THR A 90 2.25 -9.31 -3.77
CA THR A 90 2.99 -9.94 -4.88
C THR A 90 2.13 -10.03 -6.13
N SER A 91 0.90 -10.51 -6.02
CA SER A 91 -0.04 -10.59 -7.15
C SER A 91 -0.31 -9.21 -7.78
N ARG A 92 -0.50 -8.17 -6.95
CA ARG A 92 -0.63 -6.78 -7.45
C ARG A 92 0.60 -6.32 -8.21
N PHE A 93 1.80 -6.65 -7.72
CA PHE A 93 3.04 -6.34 -8.42
C PHE A 93 3.13 -7.10 -9.76
N GLU A 94 2.87 -8.40 -9.79
CA GLU A 94 2.89 -9.21 -11.02
C GLU A 94 1.94 -8.67 -12.09
N ASN A 95 0.73 -8.25 -11.69
CA ASN A 95 -0.30 -7.70 -12.57
C ASN A 95 -0.10 -6.22 -12.94
N ASP A 96 1.03 -5.61 -12.54
CA ASP A 96 1.36 -4.20 -12.82
C ASP A 96 0.40 -3.19 -12.17
N GLU A 97 -0.26 -3.59 -11.09
CA GLU A 97 -1.13 -2.73 -10.27
C GLU A 97 -0.34 -2.03 -9.14
N MET A 98 0.94 -2.38 -8.98
CA MET A 98 1.86 -1.80 -8.01
C MET A 98 3.23 -1.54 -8.63
N GLY A 99 3.76 -0.34 -8.42
CA GLY A 99 5.10 0.03 -8.88
C GLY A 99 6.22 -0.63 -8.07
N VAL A 100 7.36 -0.88 -8.71
CA VAL A 100 8.49 -1.62 -8.10
C VAL A 100 9.03 -0.98 -6.82
N SER A 101 8.98 0.36 -6.71
CA SER A 101 9.41 1.08 -5.50
C SER A 101 8.48 0.83 -4.32
N THR A 102 7.16 0.84 -4.56
CA THR A 102 6.16 0.57 -3.53
C THR A 102 6.29 -0.88 -3.09
N PHE A 103 6.34 -1.81 -4.04
CA PHE A 103 6.51 -3.23 -3.78
C PHE A 103 7.77 -3.52 -2.92
N ASN A 104 8.93 -2.98 -3.31
CA ASN A 104 10.17 -3.18 -2.55
C ASN A 104 10.14 -2.57 -1.14
N ASN A 105 9.43 -1.46 -0.94
CA ASN A 105 9.25 -0.86 0.38
C ASN A 105 8.30 -1.69 1.25
N THR A 106 7.17 -2.13 0.70
CA THR A 106 6.22 -3.00 1.39
C THR A 106 6.87 -4.34 1.78
N LEU A 107 7.68 -4.95 0.91
CA LEU A 107 8.45 -6.15 1.28
C LEU A 107 9.43 -5.90 2.43
N LYS A 108 10.05 -4.71 2.52
CA LYS A 108 10.92 -4.38 3.66
C LYS A 108 10.12 -4.20 4.95
N GLU A 109 8.90 -3.69 4.88
CA GLU A 109 8.02 -3.59 6.05
C GLU A 109 7.64 -4.99 6.55
N PHE A 110 7.29 -5.92 5.65
CA PHE A 110 7.06 -7.31 6.03
C PHE A 110 8.31 -8.00 6.59
N GLU A 111 9.48 -7.77 5.99
CA GLU A 111 10.77 -8.33 6.45
C GLU A 111 11.12 -7.90 7.88
N ALA A 112 10.67 -6.71 8.29
CA ALA A 112 10.90 -6.22 9.64
C ALA A 112 9.97 -6.86 10.68
N ILE A 113 8.88 -7.53 10.28
CA ILE A 113 7.93 -8.13 11.22
C ILE A 113 8.50 -9.43 11.79
N GLU A 114 8.70 -9.46 13.11
CA GLU A 114 9.34 -10.57 13.84
C GLU A 114 8.32 -11.67 14.19
N LEU A 115 7.55 -12.12 13.20
CA LEU A 115 6.62 -13.25 13.31
C LEU A 115 7.06 -14.42 12.45
N ASP A 116 6.87 -15.63 12.99
CA ASP A 116 7.28 -16.87 12.33
C ASP A 116 6.70 -16.98 10.91
N GLY A 117 7.58 -17.25 9.95
CA GLY A 117 7.25 -17.47 8.54
C GLY A 117 7.15 -16.21 7.68
N VAL A 118 7.00 -15.02 8.27
CA VAL A 118 6.85 -13.76 7.52
C VAL A 118 8.16 -13.37 6.82
N PRO A 119 9.33 -13.29 7.49
CA PRO A 119 10.60 -12.98 6.83
C PRO A 119 11.03 -14.03 5.80
N GLU A 120 10.77 -15.31 6.06
CA GLU A 120 11.06 -16.40 5.13
C GLU A 120 10.24 -16.26 3.85
N LYS A 121 8.96 -15.93 3.98
CA LYS A 121 8.07 -15.70 2.84
C LYS A 121 8.53 -14.50 2.00
N VAL A 122 8.94 -13.40 2.63
CA VAL A 122 9.52 -12.25 1.90
C VAL A 122 10.77 -12.67 1.12
N THR A 123 11.65 -13.45 1.74
CA THR A 123 12.87 -13.95 1.10
C THR A 123 12.56 -14.85 -0.09
N GLU A 124 11.56 -15.73 0.04
CA GLU A 124 11.04 -16.57 -1.04
C GLU A 124 10.57 -15.71 -2.21
N ILE A 125 9.71 -14.71 -1.95
CA ILE A 125 9.17 -13.83 -2.99
C ILE A 125 10.28 -13.07 -3.71
N ARG A 126 11.24 -12.48 -2.97
CA ARG A 126 12.40 -11.79 -3.57
C ARG A 126 13.20 -12.70 -4.49
N THR A 127 13.41 -13.95 -4.07
CA THR A 127 14.16 -14.95 -4.85
C THR A 127 13.39 -15.36 -6.11
N GLN A 128 12.10 -15.67 -5.98
CA GLN A 128 11.27 -16.11 -7.10
C GLN A 128 11.08 -15.01 -8.17
N HIS A 129 11.01 -13.75 -7.74
CA HIS A 129 10.68 -12.62 -8.61
C HIS A 129 11.87 -11.71 -8.90
N GLU A 130 13.10 -12.10 -8.53
CA GLU A 130 14.32 -11.29 -8.67
C GLU A 130 14.47 -10.71 -10.09
N THR A 131 14.26 -11.54 -11.12
CA THR A 131 14.37 -11.10 -12.52
C THR A 131 13.30 -10.08 -12.90
N LEU A 132 12.07 -10.23 -12.42
CA LEU A 132 10.98 -9.30 -12.69
C LEU A 132 11.20 -7.95 -11.99
N ILE A 133 11.62 -8.00 -10.72
CA ILE A 133 11.97 -6.81 -9.93
C ILE A 133 13.09 -6.04 -10.63
N ALA A 134 14.21 -6.70 -10.93
CA ALA A 134 15.36 -6.07 -11.59
C ALA A 134 15.01 -5.49 -12.97
N SER A 135 14.19 -6.21 -13.75
CA SER A 135 13.72 -5.74 -15.07
C SER A 135 12.90 -4.46 -14.95
N ARG A 136 11.96 -4.39 -14.01
CA ARG A 136 11.11 -3.20 -13.81
C ARG A 136 11.88 -2.02 -13.21
N GLU A 137 12.86 -2.27 -12.34
CA GLU A 137 13.78 -1.24 -11.85
C GLU A 137 14.59 -0.64 -13.02
N ALA A 138 15.18 -1.50 -13.86
CA ALA A 138 15.95 -1.06 -15.01
C ALA A 138 15.11 -0.28 -16.03
N PHE A 139 13.87 -0.72 -16.29
CA PHE A 139 12.95 0.00 -17.17
C PHE A 139 12.67 1.42 -16.66
N ARG A 140 12.30 1.56 -15.37
CA ARG A 140 12.03 2.85 -14.73
C ARG A 140 13.26 3.77 -14.76
N ASP A 141 14.44 3.24 -14.47
CA ASP A 141 15.66 4.04 -14.50
C ASP A 141 16.04 4.47 -15.93
N GLY A 142 15.77 3.62 -16.92
CA GLY A 142 15.84 3.98 -18.34
C GLY A 142 14.88 5.10 -18.72
N GLU A 143 13.61 5.05 -18.26
CA GLU A 143 12.64 6.13 -18.49
C GLU A 143 13.09 7.46 -17.87
N LYS A 144 13.60 7.44 -16.63
CA LYS A 144 14.17 8.63 -15.99
C LYS A 144 15.35 9.19 -16.79
N PHE A 145 16.25 8.32 -17.26
CA PHE A 145 17.40 8.73 -18.05
C PHE A 145 16.96 9.41 -19.35
N MET A 146 16.01 8.80 -20.08
CA MET A 146 15.46 9.38 -21.31
C MET A 146 14.76 10.72 -21.05
N ALA A 147 14.00 10.85 -19.95
CA ALA A 147 13.33 12.11 -19.61
C ALA A 147 14.32 13.23 -19.26
N ILE A 148 15.40 12.92 -18.56
CA ILE A 148 16.48 13.88 -18.28
C ILE A 148 17.15 14.32 -19.59
N ASP A 149 17.45 13.36 -20.48
CA ASP A 149 18.10 13.63 -21.77
C ASP A 149 17.22 14.50 -22.69
N TYR A 150 15.92 14.19 -22.79
CA TYR A 150 14.96 15.03 -23.54
C TYR A 150 14.86 16.45 -22.97
N ASN A 151 14.84 16.61 -21.64
CA ASN A 151 14.80 17.93 -21.03
C ASN A 151 16.10 18.71 -21.28
N ALA A 152 17.26 18.06 -21.20
CA ALA A 152 18.55 18.68 -21.51
C ALA A 152 18.63 19.10 -22.98
N MET A 153 18.22 18.25 -23.91
CA MET A 153 18.15 18.59 -25.34
C MET A 153 17.18 19.74 -25.62
N ALA A 154 16.04 19.79 -24.92
CA ALA A 154 15.09 20.89 -25.06
C ALA A 154 15.66 22.21 -24.53
N ILE A 155 16.41 22.18 -23.42
CA ILE A 155 17.12 23.35 -22.88
C ILE A 155 18.21 23.81 -23.84
N ASP A 156 19.10 22.92 -24.29
CA ASP A 156 20.16 23.24 -25.26
C ASP A 156 19.58 23.81 -26.56
N ALA A 157 18.49 23.22 -27.07
CA ALA A 157 17.81 23.73 -28.26
C ALA A 157 17.18 25.11 -28.03
N PHE A 158 16.62 25.35 -26.83
CA PHE A 158 16.10 26.66 -26.46
C PHE A 158 17.21 27.70 -26.30
N GLU A 159 18.34 27.34 -25.68
CA GLU A 159 19.51 28.19 -25.52
C GLU A 159 20.12 28.55 -26.88
N GLN A 160 20.27 27.58 -27.79
CA GLN A 160 20.72 27.84 -29.16
C GLN A 160 19.78 28.77 -29.93
N VAL A 161 18.46 28.61 -29.80
CA VAL A 161 17.49 29.56 -30.38
C VAL A 161 17.58 30.94 -29.73
N SER A 162 17.89 31.01 -28.42
CA SER A 162 18.05 32.28 -27.70
C SER A 162 19.34 33.03 -28.04
N GLU A 163 20.41 32.30 -28.39
CA GLU A 163 21.69 32.87 -28.82
C GLU A 163 21.67 33.32 -30.29
N ASP A 164 20.88 32.67 -31.14
CA ASP A 164 20.88 32.89 -32.59
C ASP A 164 19.80 33.88 -33.07
N ASP A 165 18.88 34.36 -32.21
CA ASP A 165 17.74 35.17 -32.67
C ASP A 165 17.59 36.55 -32.00
N SER A 166 17.64 37.56 -32.87
CA SER A 166 17.18 38.94 -32.73
C SER A 166 15.78 39.16 -32.13
N ASN A 167 15.06 38.08 -31.78
CA ASN A 167 13.72 38.06 -31.21
C ASN A 167 13.68 37.81 -29.68
N TYR A 168 14.82 37.55 -29.02
CA TYR A 168 14.87 37.32 -27.57
C TYR A 168 14.38 38.52 -26.74
N GLU A 169 14.78 39.75 -27.11
CA GLU A 169 14.28 40.98 -26.47
C GLU A 169 12.77 41.18 -26.68
N ALA A 170 12.23 40.78 -27.83
CA ALA A 170 10.80 40.89 -28.11
C ALA A 170 9.97 39.92 -27.26
N ALA A 171 10.48 38.70 -27.03
CA ALA A 171 9.84 37.71 -26.18
C ALA A 171 9.86 38.11 -24.69
N GLN A 172 10.98 38.66 -24.20
CA GLN A 172 11.08 39.19 -22.83
C GLN A 172 10.12 40.36 -22.58
N ASN A 173 10.02 41.29 -23.53
CA ASN A 173 9.10 42.44 -23.42
C ASN A 173 7.62 42.01 -23.42
N TYR A 174 7.25 41.02 -24.22
CA TYR A 174 5.87 40.49 -24.23
C TYR A 174 5.49 39.78 -22.92
N ILE A 175 6.44 39.08 -22.29
CA ILE A 175 6.23 38.46 -20.97
C ILE A 175 6.09 39.54 -19.88
N ALA A 176 6.87 40.61 -19.95
CA ALA A 176 6.75 41.74 -19.02
C ALA A 176 5.40 42.49 -19.16
N GLU A 177 4.91 42.70 -20.39
CA GLU A 177 3.59 43.32 -20.66
C GLU A 177 2.41 42.48 -20.15
N LEU A 178 2.55 41.15 -20.10
CA LEU A 178 1.53 40.22 -19.58
C LEU A 178 1.53 40.12 -18.04
N SER A 179 2.52 40.70 -17.37
CA SER A 179 2.70 40.63 -15.91
C SER A 179 2.51 41.96 -15.17
N GLU A 180 2.09 43.02 -15.88
CA GLU A 180 1.42 44.22 -15.33
C GLU A 180 -0.11 44.09 -15.41
#